data_AF-A0A3E3AJD2-F1
#
_entry.id   AF-A0A3E3AJD2-F1
#
_cell.length_a   1.000
_cell.length_b   1.000
_cell.length_c   1.000
_cell.angle_alpha   90.00
_cell.angle_beta   90.00
_cell.angle_gamma   90.00
#
_symmetry.space_group_name_H-M   'P 1'
#
loop_
_entity.id
_entity.type
_entity.pdbx_description
1 polymer ?
#
loop_
_entity_poly.entity_id
_entity_poly.type
_entity_poly.pdbx_seq_one_letter_code
_entity_poly.pdbx_strand_id
1 'polypeptide(L)'
;MKKEKTSKKRLKEIKKEVLEKYIIAGLWQTMCGYIVLLFIKELLTDNYLVSFSVDVLIAIIAFYVTLHNLVNQYKLIKENRLSLKPFSFQIFGIIVGLFIVILTLKSPFDISFAILVIAFLTSKKMFEKELMK
;
A
#
# COMPACT_ATOMS: atom_id res chain seq x y z
N MET A 1 -33.74 16.56 -18.57
CA MET A 1 -32.75 17.30 -17.74
C MET A 1 -32.65 16.84 -16.27
N LYS A 2 -33.74 16.64 -15.49
CA LYS A 2 -33.63 16.25 -14.05
C LYS A 2 -33.05 14.84 -13.82
N LYS A 3 -33.47 13.82 -14.58
CA LYS A 3 -32.95 12.44 -14.49
C LYS A 3 -31.45 12.32 -14.83
N GLU A 4 -30.97 13.12 -15.79
CA GLU A 4 -29.57 13.10 -16.25
C GLU A 4 -28.61 13.78 -15.26
N LYS A 5 -29.07 14.79 -14.51
CA LYS A 5 -28.30 15.38 -13.40
C LYS A 5 -28.18 14.41 -12.22
N THR A 6 -29.23 13.64 -11.94
CA THR A 6 -29.22 12.62 -10.87
C THR A 6 -28.29 11.44 -11.19
N SER A 7 -28.23 10.99 -12.44
CA SER A 7 -27.32 9.89 -12.85
C SER A 7 -25.85 10.30 -12.78
N LYS A 8 -25.50 11.53 -13.21
CA LYS A 8 -24.14 12.07 -13.10
C LYS A 8 -23.69 12.24 -11.64
N LYS A 9 -24.58 12.61 -10.73
CA LYS A 9 -24.28 12.71 -9.30
C LYS A 9 -23.99 11.34 -8.67
N ARG A 10 -24.84 10.35 -8.93
CA ARG A 10 -24.64 8.96 -8.45
C ARG A 10 -23.32 8.36 -8.96
N LEU A 11 -22.96 8.59 -10.22
CA LEU A 11 -21.70 8.10 -10.77
C LEU A 11 -20.48 8.68 -10.03
N LYS A 12 -20.52 9.97 -9.67
CA LYS A 12 -19.45 10.60 -8.88
C LYS A 12 -19.36 10.03 -7.46
N GLU A 13 -20.49 9.73 -6.84
CA GLU A 13 -20.54 9.11 -5.52
C GLU A 13 -19.91 7.70 -5.55
N ILE A 14 -20.24 6.88 -6.56
CA ILE A 14 -19.65 5.56 -6.74
C ILE A 14 -18.13 5.65 -6.96
N LYS A 15 -17.67 6.55 -7.84
CA LYS A 15 -16.23 6.77 -8.06
C LYS A 15 -15.51 7.21 -6.78
N LYS A 16 -16.15 8.05 -5.96
CA LYS A 16 -15.60 8.47 -4.67
C LYS A 16 -15.48 7.30 -3.69
N GLU A 17 -16.50 6.45 -3.60
CA GLU A 17 -16.49 5.26 -2.75
C GLU A 17 -15.39 4.27 -3.17
N VAL A 18 -15.20 4.06 -4.47
CA VAL A 18 -14.11 3.23 -5.01
C VAL A 18 -12.74 3.82 -4.65
N LEU A 19 -12.57 5.13 -4.76
CA LEU A 19 -11.34 5.82 -4.37
C LEU A 19 -11.06 5.68 -2.86
N GLU A 20 -12.08 5.83 -2.02
CA GLU A 20 -11.96 5.67 -0.57
C GLU A 20 -11.53 4.25 -0.20
N LYS A 21 -12.13 3.21 -0.82
CA LYS A 21 -11.72 1.81 -0.64
C LYS A 21 -10.26 1.59 -1.04
N TYR A 22 -9.83 2.17 -2.16
CA TYR A 22 -8.44 2.09 -2.62
C TYR A 22 -7.46 2.76 -1.65
N ILE A 23 -7.84 3.93 -1.12
CA ILE A 23 -7.04 4.68 -0.13
C ILE A 23 -6.90 3.89 1.17
N ILE A 24 -8.00 3.36 1.71
CA ILE A 24 -7.99 2.57 2.95
C ILE A 24 -7.09 1.35 2.79
N ALA A 25 -7.26 0.60 1.69
CA ALA A 25 -6.41 -0.55 1.42
C ALA A 25 -4.92 -0.16 1.30
N GLY A 26 -4.62 0.95 0.62
CA GLY A 26 -3.26 1.45 0.46
C GLY A 26 -2.60 1.92 1.77
N LEU A 27 -3.37 2.55 2.66
CA LEU A 27 -2.88 2.94 3.99
C LEU A 27 -2.54 1.73 4.85
N TRP A 28 -3.45 0.75 4.94
CA TRP A 28 -3.19 -0.50 5.65
C TRP A 28 -2.00 -1.26 5.08
N GLN A 29 -1.92 -1.35 3.75
CA GLN A 29 -0.77 -1.96 3.07
C GLN A 29 0.53 -1.24 3.41
N THR A 30 0.55 0.10 3.41
CA THR A 30 1.75 0.90 3.69
C THR A 30 2.23 0.70 5.13
N MET A 31 1.31 0.77 6.10
CA MET A 31 1.61 0.59 7.52
C MET A 31 2.08 -0.84 7.83
N CYS A 32 1.31 -1.85 7.42
CA CYS A 32 1.66 -3.24 7.66
C CYS A 32 2.89 -3.67 6.84
N GLY A 33 3.04 -3.15 5.62
CA GLY A 33 4.23 -3.38 4.80
C GLY A 33 5.49 -2.87 5.47
N TYR A 34 5.44 -1.69 6.11
CA TYR A 34 6.57 -1.16 6.87
C TYR A 34 6.90 -2.02 8.09
N ILE A 35 5.90 -2.52 8.83
CA ILE A 35 6.15 -3.45 9.95
C ILE A 35 6.90 -4.70 9.47
N VAL A 36 6.52 -5.25 8.31
CA VAL A 36 7.23 -6.39 7.71
C VAL A 36 8.68 -6.01 7.35
N LEU A 37 8.90 -4.82 6.79
CA LEU A 37 10.24 -4.33 6.48
C LEU A 37 11.11 -4.16 7.73
N LEU A 38 10.55 -3.61 8.81
CA LEU A 38 11.25 -3.48 10.10
C LEU A 38 11.62 -4.85 10.66
N PHE A 39 10.68 -5.80 10.66
CA PHE A 39 10.95 -7.16 11.13
C PHE A 39 12.09 -7.81 10.33
N ILE A 40 12.14 -7.62 9.00
CA ILE A 40 13.26 -8.13 8.18
C ILE A 40 14.59 -7.49 8.61
N LYS A 41 14.61 -6.18 8.89
CA LYS A 41 15.80 -5.48 9.39
C LYS A 41 16.29 -6.07 10.72
N GLU A 42 15.37 -6.27 11.65
CA GLU A 42 15.65 -6.77 13.01
C GLU A 42 16.11 -8.22 12.98
N LEU A 43 15.44 -9.07 12.19
CA LEU A 43 15.84 -10.45 11.96
C LEU A 43 17.26 -10.58 11.41
N LEU A 44 17.67 -9.66 10.52
CA LEU A 44 19.02 -9.65 9.94
C LEU A 44 20.08 -9.05 10.87
N THR A 45 19.69 -8.39 11.95
CA THR A 45 20.61 -7.74 12.91
C THR A 45 20.58 -8.39 14.30
N ASP A 46 19.76 -9.43 14.49
CA ASP A 46 19.49 -10.09 15.76
C ASP A 46 19.04 -9.15 16.90
N ASN A 47 18.50 -7.98 16.54
CA ASN A 47 18.02 -6.96 17.47
C ASN A 47 16.49 -6.96 17.50
N TYR A 48 15.92 -7.92 18.22
CA TYR A 48 14.47 -8.03 18.42
C TYR A 48 13.94 -6.90 19.31
N LEU A 49 12.76 -6.35 19.00
CA LEU A 49 12.13 -5.26 19.78
C LEU A 49 11.63 -5.76 21.13
N VAL A 50 10.97 -6.92 21.13
CA VAL A 50 10.42 -7.53 22.35
C VAL A 50 11.02 -8.92 22.56
N SER A 51 10.80 -9.80 21.58
CA SER A 51 11.39 -11.14 21.53
C SER A 51 11.16 -11.71 20.14
N PHE A 52 12.03 -12.63 19.71
CA PHE A 52 11.88 -13.30 18.41
C PHE A 52 10.46 -13.82 18.17
N SER A 53 9.87 -14.52 19.13
CA SER A 53 8.54 -15.11 19.00
C SER A 53 7.42 -14.07 18.81
N VAL A 54 7.48 -12.96 19.55
CA VAL A 54 6.46 -11.90 19.47
C VAL A 54 6.60 -11.14 18.14
N ASP A 55 7.83 -10.80 17.77
CA ASP A 55 8.12 -10.04 16.56
C ASP A 55 7.73 -10.85 15.31
N VAL A 56 8.01 -12.15 15.29
CA VAL A 56 7.56 -13.08 14.24
C VAL A 56 6.03 -13.11 14.13
N LEU A 57 5.32 -13.21 15.25
CA LEU A 57 3.85 -13.25 15.25
C LEU A 57 3.26 -11.97 14.65
N ILE A 58 3.76 -10.80 15.06
CA ILE A 58 3.34 -9.50 14.54
C ILE A 58 3.66 -9.41 13.05
N ALA A 59 4.85 -9.86 12.62
CA ALA A 59 5.27 -9.85 11.22
C ALA A 59 4.37 -10.73 10.34
N ILE A 60 3.96 -11.91 10.81
CA ILE A 60 3.03 -12.79 10.07
C ILE A 60 1.68 -12.11 9.86
N ILE A 61 1.11 -11.51 10.90
CA ILE A 61 -0.17 -10.80 10.81
C ILE A 61 -0.05 -9.61 9.86
N ALA A 62 1.01 -8.81 10.00
CA ALA A 62 1.27 -7.66 9.12
C ALA A 62 1.49 -8.09 7.66
N PHE A 63 2.17 -9.21 7.43
CA PHE A 63 2.38 -9.77 6.10
C PHE A 63 1.06 -10.22 5.47
N TYR A 64 0.21 -10.91 6.22
CA TYR A 64 -1.13 -11.28 5.75
C TYR A 64 -1.96 -10.04 5.37
N VAL A 65 -2.01 -9.01 6.23
CA VAL A 65 -2.75 -7.77 5.96
C VAL A 65 -2.19 -7.04 4.74
N THR A 66 -0.87 -7.03 4.56
CA THR A 66 -0.19 -6.46 3.38
C THR A 66 -0.64 -7.17 2.10
N LEU A 67 -0.57 -8.51 2.05
CA LEU A 67 -0.97 -9.29 0.89
C LEU A 67 -2.46 -9.13 0.59
N HIS A 68 -3.30 -9.21 1.62
CA HIS A 68 -4.75 -9.06 1.47
C HIS A 68 -5.11 -7.70 0.85
N ASN A 69 -4.49 -6.61 1.32
CA ASN A 69 -4.76 -5.28 0.79
C ASN A 69 -4.17 -5.06 -0.62
N LEU A 70 -3.02 -5.67 -0.95
CA LEU A 70 -2.52 -5.66 -2.33
C LEU A 70 -3.51 -6.35 -3.29
N VAL A 71 -4.05 -7.50 -2.90
CA VAL A 71 -5.08 -8.20 -3.69
C VAL A 71 -6.34 -7.35 -3.84
N ASN A 72 -6.77 -6.67 -2.77
CA ASN A 72 -7.93 -5.76 -2.83
C ASN A 72 -7.70 -4.58 -3.78
N GLN A 73 -6.52 -3.94 -3.73
CA GLN A 73 -6.17 -2.86 -4.67
C GLN A 73 -6.14 -3.35 -6.11
N TYR A 74 -5.56 -4.53 -6.37
CA TYR A 74 -5.56 -5.15 -7.70
C TYR A 74 -6.98 -5.43 -8.20
N LYS A 75 -7.85 -5.98 -7.34
CA LYS A 75 -9.25 -6.25 -7.64
C LYS A 75 -10.00 -4.97 -8.00
N LEU A 76 -9.85 -3.90 -7.22
CA LEU A 76 -10.46 -2.60 -7.50
C LEU A 76 -10.02 -2.04 -8.86
N ILE A 77 -8.73 -2.15 -9.20
CA ILE A 77 -8.20 -1.72 -10.51
C ILE A 77 -8.85 -2.52 -11.65
N LYS A 78 -8.92 -3.85 -11.52
CA LYS A 78 -9.50 -4.75 -12.53
C LYS A 78 -10.99 -4.54 -12.71
N GLU A 79 -11.75 -4.46 -11.62
CA GLU A 79 -13.21 -4.25 -11.64
C GLU A 79 -13.60 -2.93 -12.28
N ASN A 80 -12.78 -1.89 -12.10
CA ASN A 80 -13.00 -0.56 -12.70
C ASN A 80 -12.31 -0.40 -14.07
N ARG A 81 -11.76 -1.48 -14.63
CA ARG A 81 -11.06 -1.51 -15.94
C ARG A 81 -9.97 -0.45 -16.08
N LEU A 82 -9.27 -0.16 -14.98
CA LEU A 82 -8.18 0.81 -14.94
C LEU A 82 -6.86 0.14 -15.36
N SER A 83 -5.85 0.96 -15.66
CA SER A 83 -4.52 0.42 -15.98
C SER A 83 -3.86 -0.17 -14.73
N LEU A 84 -2.96 -1.13 -14.92
CA LEU A 84 -2.16 -1.71 -13.82
C LEU A 84 -1.02 -0.79 -13.35
N LYS A 85 -0.89 0.43 -13.90
CA LYS A 85 0.20 1.35 -13.55
C LYS A 85 0.22 1.72 -12.05
N PRO A 86 -0.92 2.06 -11.40
CA PRO A 86 -0.92 2.37 -9.97
C PRO A 86 -0.43 1.20 -9.12
N PHE A 87 -0.88 -0.02 -9.45
CA PHE A 87 -0.45 -1.24 -8.76
C PHE A 87 1.04 -1.54 -8.96
N SER A 88 1.51 -1.42 -10.20
CA SER A 88 2.93 -1.68 -10.53
C SER A 88 3.86 -0.71 -9.79
N PHE A 89 3.46 0.56 -9.65
CA PHE A 89 4.22 1.54 -8.89
C PHE A 89 4.25 1.24 -7.39
N GLN A 90 3.14 0.73 -6.83
CA GLN A 90 3.08 0.27 -5.44
C GLN A 90 4.06 -0.89 -5.19
N ILE A 91 4.07 -1.90 -6.06
CA ILE A 91 4.98 -3.05 -5.98
C ILE A 91 6.44 -2.59 -6.12
N PHE A 92 6.73 -1.70 -7.07
CA PHE A 92 8.05 -1.11 -7.20
C PHE A 92 8.51 -0.42 -5.91
N GLY A 93 7.63 0.36 -5.28
CA GLY A 93 7.90 0.99 -3.99
C GLY A 93 8.25 0.01 -2.87
N ILE A 94 7.55 -1.12 -2.80
CA ILE A 94 7.84 -2.19 -1.81
C ILE A 94 9.22 -2.81 -2.07
N ILE A 95 9.55 -3.10 -3.34
CA ILE A 95 10.85 -3.66 -3.72
C ILE A 95 11.99 -2.69 -3.37
N VAL A 96 11.82 -1.41 -3.69
CA VAL A 96 12.82 -0.37 -3.36
C VAL A 96 12.93 -0.20 -1.85
N GLY A 97 11.82 -0.23 -1.12
CA GLY A 97 11.81 -0.18 0.35
C GLY A 97 12.60 -1.32 0.97
N LEU A 98 12.38 -2.56 0.49
CA LEU A 98 13.13 -3.74 0.92
C LEU A 98 14.63 -3.62 0.61
N PHE A 99 14.97 -3.18 -0.61
CA PHE A 99 16.36 -2.97 -1.01
C PHE A 99 17.07 -1.96 -0.09
N ILE A 100 16.40 -0.86 0.25
CA ILE A 100 16.97 0.14 1.15
C ILE A 100 17.17 -0.40 2.56
N VAL A 101 16.22 -1.17 3.10
CA VAL A 101 16.40 -1.81 4.42
C VAL A 101 17.65 -2.68 4.45
N ILE A 102 17.89 -3.45 3.39
CA ILE A 102 19.09 -4.31 3.28
C ILE A 102 20.37 -3.46 3.19
N LEU A 103 20.34 -2.33 2.46
CA LEU A 103 21.50 -1.42 2.39
C LEU A 103 21.76 -0.69 3.71
N THR A 104 20.74 -0.41 4.51
CA THR A 104 20.83 0.38 5.75
C THR A 104 20.80 -0.48 7.02
N LEU A 105 21.07 -1.79 6.94
CA LEU A 105 21.05 -2.69 8.09
C LEU A 105 21.85 -2.18 9.29
N LYS A 106 23.07 -1.67 9.04
CA LYS A 106 23.99 -1.16 10.09
C LYS A 106 23.77 0.32 10.41
N SER A 107 22.83 0.98 9.74
CA SER A 107 22.55 2.40 9.91
C SER A 107 21.32 2.61 10.80
N PRO A 108 21.37 3.57 11.74
CA PRO A 108 20.19 3.98 12.49
C PRO A 108 19.16 4.72 11.61
N PHE A 109 19.56 5.13 10.40
CA PHE A 109 18.70 5.85 9.47
C PHE A 109 17.83 4.89 8.65
N ASP A 110 16.50 5.05 8.76
CA ASP A 110 15.51 4.29 8.00
C ASP A 110 14.58 5.22 7.21
N ILE A 111 14.64 5.12 5.88
CA ILE A 111 13.79 5.86 4.94
C ILE A 111 12.78 4.95 4.23
N SER A 112 12.73 3.66 4.57
CA SER A 112 11.86 2.68 3.92
C SER A 112 10.38 3.07 4.07
N PHE A 113 9.97 3.58 5.23
CA PHE A 113 8.63 4.12 5.42
C PHE A 113 8.33 5.29 4.47
N ALA A 114 9.25 6.25 4.34
CA ALA A 114 9.07 7.40 3.45
C ALA A 114 8.93 6.96 1.99
N ILE A 115 9.71 5.95 1.57
CA ILE A 115 9.61 5.35 0.24
C ILE A 115 8.24 4.72 0.01
N LEU A 116 7.74 3.93 0.96
CA LEU A 116 6.41 3.32 0.87
C LEU A 116 5.30 4.38 0.81
N VAL A 117 5.40 5.45 1.62
CA VAL A 117 4.45 6.57 1.60
C VAL A 117 4.46 7.30 0.25
N ILE A 118 5.64 7.59 -0.30
CA ILE A 118 5.76 8.24 -1.62
C ILE A 118 5.18 7.33 -2.72
N ALA A 119 5.44 6.03 -2.65
CA ALA A 119 4.87 5.04 -3.56
C ALA A 119 3.34 5.05 -3.50
N PHE A 120 2.76 5.03 -2.29
CA PHE A 120 1.32 5.10 -2.07
C PHE A 120 0.70 6.42 -2.55
N LEU A 121 1.30 7.56 -2.23
CA LEU A 121 0.77 8.85 -2.65
C LEU A 121 0.78 8.99 -4.19
N THR A 122 1.78 8.42 -4.83
CA THR A 122 1.92 8.44 -6.29
C THR A 122 0.93 7.49 -6.94
N SER A 123 0.82 6.25 -6.47
CA SER A 123 -0.16 5.28 -6.96
C SER A 123 -1.59 5.78 -6.77
N LYS A 124 -1.92 6.39 -5.62
CA LYS A 124 -3.19 7.06 -5.35
C LYS A 124 -3.49 8.12 -6.41
N LYS A 125 -2.56 9.03 -6.68
CA LYS A 125 -2.75 10.09 -7.70
C LYS A 125 -2.99 9.50 -9.10
N MET A 126 -2.27 8.43 -9.44
CA MET A 126 -2.45 7.75 -10.73
C MET A 126 -3.82 7.08 -10.83
N PHE A 127 -4.24 6.38 -9.77
CA PHE A 127 -5.55 5.73 -9.68
C PHE A 127 -6.69 6.73 -9.77
N GLU A 128 -6.64 7.81 -8.98
CA GLU A 128 -7.64 8.88 -8.99
C GLU A 128 -7.76 9.53 -10.37
N LYS A 129 -6.62 9.84 -11.02
CA LYS A 129 -6.61 10.42 -12.36
C LYS A 129 -7.23 9.49 -13.40
N GLU A 130 -7.01 8.18 -13.31
CA GLU A 130 -7.63 7.23 -14.24
C GLU A 130 -9.10 6.99 -13.96
N LEU A 131 -9.48 6.89 -12.68
CA LEU A 131 -10.87 6.69 -12.29
C LEU A 131 -11.76 7.88 -12.65
N MET A 132 -11.22 9.10 -12.60
CA MET A 132 -11.96 10.34 -12.87
C MET A 132 -11.99 10.74 -14.36
N LYS A 133 -11.33 9.99 -15.24
CA LYS A 133 -11.58 10.06 -16.69
C LYS A 133 -13.01 9.62 -17.01
#